data_AF-A0A8S3QBI5-F1
#
_entry.id   AF-A0A8S3QBI5-F1
#
_cell.length_a   1.000
_cell.length_b   1.000
_cell.length_c   1.000
_cell.angle_alpha   90.00
_cell.angle_beta   90.00
_cell.angle_gamma   90.00
#
_symmetry.space_group_name_H-M   'P 1'
#
loop_
_entity.id
_entity.type
_entity.pdbx_description
1 polymer ?
#
loop_
_entity_poly.entity_id
_entity_poly.type
_entity_poly.pdbx_seq_one_letter_code
_entity_poly.pdbx_strand_id
1 'polypeptide(L)'
;MNKTIQFFIKLTEDDKHDIYNCCIHTPYIVLSIFVLVVVTTVTNGDRNLLTSASDSGVCFYGKTAERVLSILATGNHRSLLPSEKRVNDCSDLDRKHYRSGVYKIYPAGGAGFKTYCDMKTDGGGWTVFQHRQNGKVDFYRGWEEYVNGFGNLNTEFWLGNDKLYRLTSKGHYELRVDLEDFNGDKAYAKYSTFYIGDKSSYYRLTVNGYSGTAGDSLKRHTKQAFSTKDKDNDSHSSDCAEVYKGAWWYKDCHDANLNGLYLGNKKDYKGLRWSHWKGTQSMKTTSMMIRRV
;
A
#
# COMPACT_ATOMS: atom_id res chain seq x y z
N MET A 1 -4.73 11.92 -20.44
CA MET A 1 -5.66 11.44 -19.38
C MET A 1 -6.49 12.63 -18.93
N ASN A 2 -7.77 12.66 -19.29
CA ASN A 2 -8.68 13.73 -18.89
C ASN A 2 -8.92 13.61 -17.37
N LYS A 3 -8.57 14.65 -16.61
CA LYS A 3 -8.89 14.74 -15.19
C LYS A 3 -10.29 15.33 -15.06
N THR A 4 -11.23 14.53 -14.60
CA THR A 4 -12.57 15.00 -14.25
C THR A 4 -12.52 15.59 -12.85
N ILE A 5 -12.93 16.85 -12.69
CA ILE A 5 -12.98 17.52 -11.39
C ILE A 5 -14.44 17.90 -11.09
N GLN A 6 -14.90 17.59 -9.88
CA GLN A 6 -16.28 17.85 -9.43
C GLN A 6 -16.32 18.99 -8.42
N PHE A 7 -17.27 19.92 -8.61
CA PHE A 7 -17.47 21.08 -7.75
C PHE A 7 -18.97 21.29 -7.44
N PHE A 8 -19.28 21.86 -6.28
CA PHE A 8 -20.60 22.46 -6.02
C PHE A 8 -20.53 23.96 -6.27
N ILE A 9 -21.45 24.47 -7.08
CA ILE A 9 -21.64 25.91 -7.31
C ILE A 9 -23.01 26.29 -6.75
N LYS A 10 -23.03 27.32 -5.89
CA LYS A 10 -24.28 27.90 -5.39
C LYS A 10 -24.80 28.88 -6.43
N LEU A 11 -25.97 28.58 -6.98
CA LEU A 11 -26.62 29.42 -7.99
C LEU A 11 -27.61 30.39 -7.31
N THR A 12 -27.81 31.55 -7.92
CA THR A 12 -28.83 32.53 -7.51
C THR A 12 -30.12 32.34 -8.31
N GLU A 13 -31.21 32.96 -7.87
CA GLU A 13 -32.50 32.93 -8.58
C GLU A 13 -32.38 33.38 -10.06
N ASP A 14 -31.55 34.39 -10.33
CA ASP A 14 -31.32 34.87 -11.70
C ASP A 14 -30.66 33.83 -12.62
N ASP A 15 -29.85 32.92 -12.06
CA ASP A 15 -29.11 31.93 -12.84
C ASP A 15 -30.07 30.86 -13.40
N LYS A 16 -31.28 30.70 -12.84
CA LYS A 16 -32.24 29.65 -13.23
C LYS A 16 -32.73 29.78 -14.67
N HIS A 17 -32.74 30.99 -15.23
CA HIS A 17 -33.22 31.25 -16.59
C HIS A 17 -32.24 30.76 -17.67
N ASP A 18 -30.99 30.46 -17.30
CA ASP A 18 -29.91 30.09 -18.24
C ASP A 18 -29.48 28.61 -18.11
N ILE A 19 -30.28 27.76 -17.45
CA ILE A 19 -29.97 26.35 -17.15
C ILE A 19 -30.89 25.40 -17.94
N TYR A 20 -30.32 24.48 -18.72
CA TYR A 20 -31.08 23.54 -19.55
C TYR A 20 -30.49 22.12 -19.53
N ASN A 21 -31.33 21.12 -19.86
CA ASN A 21 -30.86 19.76 -20.14
C ASN A 21 -30.24 19.70 -21.56
N CYS A 22 -28.97 19.33 -21.65
CA CYS A 22 -28.24 19.15 -22.90
C CYS A 22 -28.78 17.95 -23.72
N CYS A 23 -29.41 16.96 -23.08
CA CYS A 23 -29.93 15.77 -23.76
C CYS A 23 -31.33 15.99 -24.38
N ILE A 24 -32.10 16.93 -23.87
CA ILE A 24 -33.45 17.28 -24.35
C ILE A 24 -33.58 18.77 -24.06
N HIS A 25 -33.67 19.64 -25.08
CA HIS A 25 -33.73 21.11 -24.92
C HIS A 25 -35.02 21.57 -24.19
N THR A 26 -35.15 21.25 -22.90
CA THR A 26 -36.27 21.61 -22.02
C THR A 26 -35.73 22.23 -20.72
N PRO A 27 -36.33 23.33 -20.25
CA PRO A 27 -35.92 23.98 -19.00
C PRO A 27 -36.23 23.09 -17.79
N TYR A 28 -35.30 23.03 -16.83
CA TYR A 28 -35.50 22.31 -15.56
C TYR A 28 -36.20 23.21 -14.52
N ILE A 29 -37.09 22.63 -13.70
CA ILE A 29 -37.50 23.26 -12.43
C ILE A 29 -36.46 22.88 -11.38
N VAL A 30 -35.61 23.83 -11.00
CA VAL A 30 -34.57 23.64 -9.97
C VAL A 30 -35.22 23.60 -8.59
N LEU A 31 -35.40 22.39 -8.04
CA LEU A 31 -35.94 22.16 -6.68
C LEU A 31 -34.88 22.28 -5.56
N SER A 32 -33.60 22.54 -5.90
CA SER A 32 -32.50 22.69 -4.93
C SER A 32 -31.48 23.75 -5.36
N ILE A 33 -31.05 24.61 -4.42
CA ILE A 33 -30.15 25.76 -4.63
C ILE A 33 -28.70 25.35 -4.99
N PHE A 34 -28.39 24.05 -4.98
CA PHE A 34 -27.07 23.51 -5.28
C PHE A 34 -27.10 22.60 -6.50
N VAL A 35 -26.32 22.95 -7.52
CA VAL A 35 -26.09 22.10 -8.69
C VAL A 35 -24.68 21.52 -8.61
N LEU A 36 -24.57 20.19 -8.77
CA LEU A 36 -23.30 19.50 -8.91
C LEU A 36 -22.79 19.71 -10.35
N VAL A 37 -21.68 20.42 -10.50
CA VAL A 37 -21.08 20.69 -11.82
C VAL A 37 -19.83 19.84 -11.97
N VAL A 38 -19.85 18.93 -12.94
CA VAL A 38 -18.69 18.11 -13.32
C VAL A 38 -18.07 18.72 -14.56
N VAL A 39 -17.01 19.53 -14.41
CA VAL A 39 -16.39 20.21 -15.55
C VAL A 39 -15.36 19.28 -16.18
N THR A 40 -15.61 18.85 -17.42
CA THR A 40 -14.59 18.33 -18.32
C THR A 40 -14.18 19.45 -19.27
N THR A 41 -12.94 19.93 -19.16
CA THR A 41 -12.42 20.91 -20.11
C THR A 41 -12.28 20.26 -21.49
N VAL A 42 -13.17 20.60 -22.42
CA VAL A 42 -13.02 20.27 -23.85
C VAL A 42 -12.52 21.54 -24.52
N THR A 43 -11.24 21.59 -24.89
CA THR A 43 -10.74 22.67 -25.74
C THR A 43 -11.13 22.35 -27.17
N ASN A 44 -12.23 22.90 -27.66
CA ASN A 44 -12.43 23.04 -29.09
C ASN A 44 -12.86 24.47 -29.37
N GLY A 45 -12.20 25.09 -30.35
CA GLY A 45 -12.42 26.47 -30.73
C GLY A 45 -13.89 26.74 -31.02
N ASP A 46 -14.34 27.89 -30.54
CA ASP A 46 -15.64 28.52 -30.74
C ASP A 46 -16.80 28.15 -29.80
N ARG A 47 -17.06 29.13 -28.91
CA ARG A 47 -18.28 29.43 -28.12
C ARG A 47 -18.48 28.65 -26.81
N ASN A 48 -18.10 29.33 -25.72
CA ASN A 48 -18.55 29.27 -24.31
C ASN A 48 -19.67 28.27 -23.95
N LEU A 49 -19.41 26.98 -24.08
CA LEU A 49 -20.28 25.92 -23.57
C LEU A 49 -19.55 25.18 -22.45
N LEU A 50 -20.08 25.27 -21.23
CA LEU A 50 -19.67 24.42 -20.13
C LEU A 50 -20.69 23.29 -20.00
N THR A 51 -20.24 22.06 -20.26
CA THR A 51 -21.05 20.85 -20.04
C THR A 51 -20.73 20.28 -18.67
N SER A 52 -21.77 20.03 -17.85
CA SER A 52 -21.62 19.21 -16.65
C SER A 52 -21.83 17.74 -17.01
N ALA A 53 -20.80 16.91 -16.78
CA ALA A 53 -20.91 15.46 -16.92
C ALA A 53 -21.55 14.81 -15.67
N SER A 54 -22.74 15.27 -15.29
CA SER A 54 -23.63 14.42 -14.48
C SER A 54 -24.50 13.61 -15.44
N ASP A 55 -24.98 12.44 -15.03
CA ASP A 55 -25.96 11.62 -15.79
C ASP A 55 -27.26 12.38 -16.13
N SER A 56 -27.39 13.65 -15.69
CA SER A 56 -28.50 14.56 -15.95
C SER A 56 -28.24 15.59 -17.07
N GLY A 57 -27.01 15.67 -17.61
CA GLY A 57 -26.65 16.53 -18.74
C GLY A 57 -27.08 18.00 -18.60
N VAL A 58 -26.48 18.79 -17.70
CA VAL A 58 -26.86 20.21 -17.51
C VAL A 58 -25.89 21.14 -18.25
N CYS A 59 -26.43 22.08 -19.05
CA CYS A 59 -25.72 23.08 -19.85
C CYS A 59 -26.01 24.50 -19.30
N PHE A 60 -24.99 25.36 -19.28
CA PHE A 60 -25.10 26.78 -18.93
C PHE A 60 -24.76 27.67 -20.14
N TYR A 61 -25.50 28.76 -20.32
CA TYR A 61 -25.24 29.78 -21.34
C TYR A 61 -25.23 31.20 -20.76
N GLY A 62 -24.86 32.18 -21.59
CA GLY A 62 -24.99 33.61 -21.25
C GLY A 62 -24.22 34.04 -20.01
N LYS A 63 -24.84 34.92 -19.21
CA LYS A 63 -24.22 35.49 -18.00
C LYS A 63 -23.93 34.42 -16.95
N THR A 64 -24.74 33.36 -16.89
CA THR A 64 -24.53 32.25 -15.98
C THR A 64 -23.27 31.45 -16.34
N ALA A 65 -22.99 31.24 -17.64
CA ALA A 65 -21.75 30.60 -18.08
C ALA A 65 -20.51 31.45 -17.73
N GLU A 66 -20.56 32.76 -17.94
CA GLU A 66 -19.47 33.69 -17.56
C GLU A 66 -19.21 33.72 -16.06
N ARG A 67 -20.28 33.65 -15.26
CA ARG A 67 -20.18 33.64 -13.80
C ARG A 67 -19.66 32.31 -13.26
N VAL A 68 -20.05 31.18 -13.86
CA VAL A 68 -19.44 29.87 -13.56
C VAL A 68 -17.94 29.89 -13.92
N LEU A 69 -17.57 30.44 -15.08
CA LEU A 69 -16.17 30.59 -15.48
C LEU A 69 -15.37 31.46 -14.49
N SER A 70 -15.94 32.56 -14.00
CA SER A 70 -15.24 33.44 -13.03
C SER A 70 -15.07 32.79 -11.65
N ILE A 71 -16.05 32.01 -11.18
CA ILE A 71 -15.94 31.22 -9.93
C ILE A 71 -14.86 30.14 -10.07
N LEU A 72 -14.77 29.49 -11.24
CA LEU A 72 -13.71 28.52 -11.52
C LEU A 72 -12.33 29.19 -11.59
N ALA A 73 -12.23 30.36 -12.22
CA ALA A 73 -10.99 31.12 -12.36
C ALA A 73 -10.48 31.72 -11.04
N THR A 74 -11.38 32.05 -10.11
CA THR A 74 -11.01 32.63 -8.80
C THR A 74 -10.61 31.61 -7.75
N GLY A 75 -10.76 30.30 -8.01
CA GLY A 75 -10.41 29.24 -7.05
C GLY A 75 -11.37 29.15 -5.85
N ASN A 76 -12.43 29.96 -5.80
CA ASN A 76 -13.44 29.98 -4.74
C ASN A 76 -14.48 28.84 -4.90
N HIS A 77 -14.01 27.64 -5.19
CA HIS A 77 -14.81 26.44 -5.33
C HIS A 77 -14.33 25.39 -4.33
N ARG A 78 -15.27 24.65 -3.73
CA ARG A 78 -14.93 23.51 -2.86
C ARG A 78 -14.68 22.29 -3.75
N SER A 79 -13.41 21.92 -3.96
CA SER A 79 -13.08 20.68 -4.66
C SER A 79 -13.62 19.48 -3.86
N LEU A 80 -14.53 18.70 -4.46
CA LEU A 80 -15.09 17.51 -3.80
C LEU A 80 -14.16 16.30 -3.88
N LEU A 81 -13.16 16.35 -4.75
CA LEU A 81 -12.04 15.43 -4.64
C LEU A 81 -11.15 16.00 -3.55
N PRO A 82 -10.94 15.29 -2.42
CA PRO A 82 -9.76 15.56 -1.62
C PRO A 82 -8.60 15.54 -2.62
N SER A 83 -7.73 16.56 -2.62
CA SER A 83 -6.38 16.32 -3.11
C SER A 83 -5.97 15.01 -2.43
N GLU A 84 -5.76 13.92 -3.18
CA GLU A 84 -5.40 12.63 -2.57
C GLU A 84 -4.28 12.95 -1.59
N LYS A 85 -4.58 12.94 -0.29
CA LYS A 85 -3.60 13.32 0.72
C LYS A 85 -2.45 12.37 0.48
N ARG A 86 -1.31 12.89 0.05
CA ARG A 86 -0.16 12.06 -0.30
C ARG A 86 0.37 11.47 1.00
N VAL A 87 -0.17 10.33 1.37
CA VAL A 87 0.25 9.56 2.54
C VAL A 87 1.57 8.89 2.20
N ASN A 88 2.56 9.02 3.07
CA ASN A 88 3.87 8.41 2.86
C ASN A 88 3.81 6.90 3.10
N ASP A 89 3.06 6.49 4.11
CA ASP A 89 2.83 5.10 4.48
C ASP A 89 1.46 4.96 5.19
N CYS A 90 1.13 3.76 5.66
CA CYS A 90 -0.17 3.48 6.27
C CYS A 90 -0.38 4.18 7.62
N SER A 91 0.67 4.69 8.28
CA SER A 91 0.56 5.40 9.55
C SER A 91 -0.04 6.81 9.39
N ASP A 92 -0.01 7.36 8.17
CA ASP A 92 -0.62 8.66 7.84
C ASP A 92 -2.14 8.58 7.62
N LEU A 93 -2.70 7.37 7.52
CA LEU A 93 -4.13 7.12 7.35
C LEU A 93 -4.87 7.24 8.69
N ASP A 94 -6.02 7.91 8.66
CA ASP A 94 -6.84 8.07 9.86
C ASP A 94 -7.48 6.73 10.26
N ARG A 95 -7.01 6.17 11.37
CA ARG A 95 -7.48 4.89 11.93
C ARG A 95 -8.98 4.86 12.25
N LYS A 96 -9.64 6.01 12.40
CA LYS A 96 -11.10 6.08 12.65
C LYS A 96 -11.92 5.87 11.38
N HIS A 97 -11.40 6.32 10.24
CA HIS A 97 -12.14 6.36 8.97
C HIS A 97 -11.68 5.30 7.97
N TYR A 98 -10.42 4.88 8.05
CA TYR A 98 -9.83 3.90 7.15
C TYR A 98 -9.88 2.49 7.75
N ARG A 99 -10.18 1.49 6.91
CA ARG A 99 -10.20 0.06 7.29
C ARG A 99 -8.99 -0.64 6.70
N SER A 100 -8.70 -1.87 7.14
CA SER A 100 -7.62 -2.65 6.53
C SER A 100 -7.93 -2.91 5.06
N GLY A 101 -6.93 -2.77 4.19
CA GLY A 101 -7.13 -2.87 2.75
C GLY A 101 -5.96 -2.33 1.94
N VAL A 102 -6.11 -2.34 0.61
CA VAL A 102 -5.06 -1.88 -0.30
C VAL A 102 -5.18 -0.38 -0.56
N TYR A 103 -4.12 0.37 -0.25
CA TYR A 103 -4.04 1.81 -0.45
C TYR A 103 -2.81 2.19 -1.25
N LYS A 104 -2.89 3.31 -1.97
CA LYS A 104 -1.74 3.90 -2.66
C LYS A 104 -1.02 4.85 -1.73
N ILE A 105 0.29 4.67 -1.60
CA ILE A 105 1.18 5.46 -0.75
C ILE A 105 2.30 6.08 -1.57
N TYR A 106 2.94 7.12 -1.04
CA TYR A 106 3.94 7.95 -1.73
C TYR A 106 5.22 8.16 -0.89
N PRO A 107 5.97 7.10 -0.51
CA PRO A 107 7.13 7.25 0.37
C PRO A 107 8.20 8.16 -0.22
N ALA A 108 8.91 8.93 0.61
CA ALA A 108 10.07 9.74 0.21
C ALA A 108 9.82 10.70 -0.99
N GLY A 109 8.58 11.14 -1.22
CA GLY A 109 8.22 12.10 -2.27
C GLY A 109 8.21 11.55 -3.71
N GLY A 110 8.66 10.32 -3.94
CA GLY A 110 8.73 9.69 -5.27
C GLY A 110 7.39 9.16 -5.81
N ALA A 111 7.46 8.34 -6.86
CA ALA A 111 6.30 7.71 -7.50
C ALA A 111 5.50 6.83 -6.52
N GLY A 112 4.18 6.96 -6.47
CA GLY A 112 3.36 6.19 -5.54
C GLY A 112 3.18 4.73 -5.95
N PHE A 113 3.03 3.84 -4.98
CA PHE A 113 2.72 2.42 -5.20
C PHE A 113 1.64 1.93 -4.22
N LYS A 114 1.01 0.79 -4.56
CA LYS A 114 -0.01 0.18 -3.71
C LYS A 114 0.62 -0.73 -2.65
N THR A 115 0.05 -0.73 -1.46
CA THR A 115 0.40 -1.65 -0.37
C THR A 115 -0.85 -2.05 0.40
N TYR A 116 -0.79 -3.15 1.14
CA TYR A 116 -1.82 -3.48 2.12
C TYR A 116 -1.55 -2.75 3.43
N CYS A 117 -2.57 -2.06 3.95
CA CYS A 117 -2.55 -1.42 5.26
C CYS A 117 -3.36 -2.24 6.25
N ASP A 118 -2.74 -2.63 7.36
CA ASP A 118 -3.47 -3.16 8.52
C ASP A 118 -3.80 -2.01 9.49
N MET A 119 -5.09 -1.69 9.57
CA MET A 119 -5.63 -0.60 10.39
C MET A 119 -6.22 -1.10 11.72
N LYS A 120 -6.01 -2.36 12.09
CA LYS A 120 -6.59 -2.97 13.30
C LYS A 120 -5.54 -3.47 14.29
N THR A 121 -4.54 -4.20 13.81
CA THR A 121 -3.58 -4.89 14.69
C THR A 121 -2.74 -3.90 15.49
N ASP A 122 -2.64 -4.08 16.80
CA ASP A 122 -1.77 -3.28 17.68
C ASP A 122 -1.95 -1.75 17.48
N GLY A 123 -3.20 -1.29 17.37
CA GLY A 123 -3.53 0.12 17.12
C GLY A 123 -3.50 0.56 15.66
N GLY A 124 -3.16 -0.32 14.71
CA GLY A 124 -3.25 -0.08 13.28
C GLY A 124 -2.23 0.92 12.70
N GLY A 125 -2.37 1.18 11.41
CA GLY A 125 -1.45 2.03 10.64
C GLY A 125 -0.19 1.28 10.17
N TRP A 126 -0.29 -0.03 10.03
CA TRP A 126 0.81 -0.88 9.61
C TRP A 126 0.84 -1.04 8.10
N THR A 127 2.02 -0.89 7.50
CA THR A 127 2.29 -1.24 6.10
C THR A 127 2.79 -2.68 6.04
N VAL A 128 1.96 -3.59 5.53
CA VAL A 128 2.30 -5.01 5.38
C VAL A 128 3.18 -5.18 4.14
N PHE A 129 4.35 -5.80 4.30
CA PHE A 129 5.28 -6.04 3.20
C PHE A 129 5.47 -7.52 2.86
N GLN A 130 5.00 -8.41 3.73
CA GLN A 130 4.96 -9.85 3.48
C GLN A 130 3.68 -10.43 4.08
N HIS A 131 3.01 -11.32 3.35
CA HIS A 131 1.91 -12.12 3.88
C HIS A 131 1.89 -13.54 3.28
N ARG A 132 1.70 -14.56 4.13
CA ARG A 132 1.53 -15.98 3.79
C ARG A 132 0.27 -16.52 4.47
N GLN A 133 -0.50 -17.36 3.78
CA GLN A 133 -1.77 -17.89 4.31
C GLN A 133 -2.22 -19.25 3.75
N ASN A 134 -1.79 -19.65 2.55
CA ASN A 134 -2.31 -20.86 1.91
C ASN A 134 -1.39 -21.51 0.87
N GLY A 135 -0.23 -20.93 0.55
CA GLY A 135 0.75 -21.51 -0.36
C GLY A 135 0.39 -21.43 -1.84
N LYS A 136 -0.57 -20.57 -2.23
CA LYS A 136 -0.94 -20.37 -3.64
C LYS A 136 0.08 -19.55 -4.41
N VAL A 137 0.91 -18.77 -3.73
CA VAL A 137 2.01 -18.02 -4.34
C VAL A 137 3.32 -18.72 -4.01
N ASP A 138 4.08 -19.07 -5.05
CA ASP A 138 5.44 -19.57 -4.90
C ASP A 138 6.38 -18.44 -4.44
N PHE A 139 7.12 -18.67 -3.36
CA PHE A 139 8.11 -17.77 -2.80
C PHE A 139 9.55 -18.20 -3.11
N TYR A 140 9.77 -19.35 -3.76
CA TYR A 140 11.10 -19.77 -4.21
C TYR A 140 11.51 -19.07 -5.52
N ARG A 141 11.63 -17.75 -5.43
CA ARG A 141 11.82 -16.80 -6.54
C ARG A 141 13.26 -16.30 -6.65
N GLY A 142 13.60 -15.76 -7.83
CA GLY A 142 14.91 -15.17 -8.09
C GLY A 142 15.06 -13.74 -7.55
N TRP A 143 16.28 -13.20 -7.67
CA TRP A 143 16.67 -11.90 -7.14
C TRP A 143 15.78 -10.77 -7.64
N GLU A 144 15.62 -10.64 -8.96
CA GLU A 144 14.87 -9.54 -9.56
C GLU A 144 13.36 -9.61 -9.22
N GLU A 145 12.81 -10.79 -8.95
CA GLU A 145 11.43 -10.92 -8.45
C GLU A 145 11.31 -10.37 -7.02
N TYR A 146 12.28 -10.65 -6.14
CA TYR A 146 12.33 -10.10 -4.79
C TYR A 146 12.61 -8.60 -4.76
N VAL A 147 13.39 -8.08 -5.70
CA VAL A 147 13.60 -6.63 -5.90
C VAL A 147 12.28 -5.93 -6.21
N ASN A 148 11.57 -6.44 -7.23
CA ASN A 148 10.35 -5.83 -7.75
C ASN A 148 9.11 -6.08 -6.88
N GLY A 149 9.06 -7.23 -6.20
CA GLY A 149 7.89 -7.74 -5.49
C GLY A 149 6.99 -8.58 -6.38
N PHE A 150 6.20 -9.45 -5.75
CA PHE A 150 5.35 -10.44 -6.41
C PHE A 150 4.14 -10.82 -5.55
N GLY A 151 3.18 -11.51 -6.15
CA GLY A 151 1.96 -11.97 -5.49
C GLY A 151 0.81 -10.96 -5.57
N ASN A 152 -0.16 -11.09 -4.66
CA ASN A 152 -1.36 -10.25 -4.63
C ASN A 152 -1.52 -9.66 -3.23
N LEU A 153 -1.64 -8.33 -3.15
CA LEU A 153 -1.73 -7.59 -1.89
C LEU A 153 -2.93 -7.98 -1.01
N ASN A 154 -3.95 -8.64 -1.56
CA ASN A 154 -5.10 -9.15 -0.80
C ASN A 154 -4.94 -10.62 -0.38
N THR A 155 -3.90 -11.31 -0.84
CA THR A 155 -3.61 -12.70 -0.51
C THR A 155 -2.14 -12.83 -0.11
N GLU A 156 -1.34 -13.65 -0.80
CA GLU A 156 0.07 -13.83 -0.48
C GLU A 156 0.94 -12.94 -1.35
N PHE A 157 1.91 -12.26 -0.75
CA PHE A 157 2.79 -11.36 -1.49
C PHE A 157 4.09 -11.07 -0.76
N TRP A 158 5.07 -10.63 -1.55
CA TRP A 158 6.24 -9.88 -1.11
C TRP A 158 6.20 -8.51 -1.78
N LEU A 159 6.27 -7.42 -1.01
CA LEU A 159 6.08 -6.06 -1.53
C LEU A 159 7.18 -5.65 -2.52
N GLY A 160 8.40 -6.17 -2.34
CA GLY A 160 9.58 -5.84 -3.13
C GLY A 160 10.62 -5.07 -2.31
N ASN A 161 11.88 -5.46 -2.45
CA ASN A 161 12.99 -4.92 -1.66
C ASN A 161 13.22 -3.43 -1.96
N ASP A 162 13.06 -2.98 -3.21
CA ASP A 162 13.19 -1.56 -3.54
C ASP A 162 12.12 -0.71 -2.86
N LYS A 163 10.88 -1.22 -2.80
CA LYS A 163 9.77 -0.54 -2.12
C LYS A 163 9.98 -0.51 -0.61
N LEU A 164 10.46 -1.61 -0.03
CA LEU A 164 10.74 -1.73 1.39
C LEU A 164 11.92 -0.85 1.83
N TYR A 165 12.97 -0.76 1.02
CA TYR A 165 14.10 0.15 1.23
C TYR A 165 13.60 1.60 1.18
N ARG A 166 12.81 1.95 0.16
CA ARG A 166 12.28 3.31 0.04
C ARG A 166 11.38 3.71 1.22
N LEU A 167 10.63 2.77 1.78
CA LEU A 167 9.85 2.99 3.01
C LEU A 167 10.75 3.24 4.21
N THR A 168 11.77 2.41 4.40
CA THR A 168 12.57 2.39 5.63
C THR A 168 13.85 3.24 5.60
N SER A 169 14.20 3.82 4.45
CA SER A 169 15.39 4.67 4.27
C SER A 169 15.26 6.06 4.91
N LYS A 170 14.03 6.52 5.17
CA LYS A 170 13.77 7.83 5.78
C LYS A 170 12.82 7.67 6.96
N GLY A 171 13.34 7.93 8.15
CA GLY A 171 12.59 7.86 9.41
C GLY A 171 12.84 6.56 10.17
N HIS A 172 12.21 6.45 11.33
CA HIS A 172 12.32 5.29 12.20
C HIS A 172 11.07 4.44 12.03
N TYR A 173 11.27 3.14 11.78
CA TYR A 173 10.19 2.18 11.66
C TYR A 173 10.36 1.07 12.69
N GLU A 174 9.25 0.71 13.34
CA GLU A 174 9.12 -0.55 14.04
C GLU A 174 8.69 -1.66 13.08
N LEU A 175 9.13 -2.89 13.34
CA LEU A 175 8.68 -4.11 12.66
C LEU A 175 7.79 -4.91 13.62
N ARG A 176 6.72 -5.48 13.07
CA ARG A 176 5.93 -6.53 13.71
C ARG A 176 5.85 -7.74 12.79
N VAL A 177 6.04 -8.91 13.37
CA VAL A 177 5.87 -10.22 12.73
C VAL A 177 4.77 -10.95 13.48
N ASP A 178 3.65 -11.24 12.80
CA ASP A 178 2.56 -12.06 13.34
C ASP A 178 2.62 -13.47 12.75
N LEU A 179 2.40 -14.47 13.60
CA LEU A 179 2.52 -15.89 13.27
C LEU A 179 1.29 -16.67 13.79
N GLU A 180 0.79 -17.61 13.00
CA GLU A 180 -0.24 -18.59 13.40
C GLU A 180 0.21 -20.00 13.00
N ASP A 181 0.07 -20.98 13.88
CA ASP A 181 0.31 -22.39 13.56
C ASP A 181 -0.96 -23.11 13.07
N PHE A 182 -0.84 -24.40 12.75
CA PHE A 182 -1.99 -25.19 12.28
C PHE A 182 -2.98 -25.61 13.38
N ASN A 183 -2.61 -25.44 14.65
CA ASN A 183 -3.50 -25.66 15.80
C ASN A 183 -4.27 -24.38 16.17
N GLY A 184 -3.94 -23.24 15.56
CA GLY A 184 -4.58 -21.95 15.81
C GLY A 184 -3.89 -21.13 16.89
N ASP A 185 -2.75 -21.59 17.43
CA ASP A 185 -1.94 -20.78 18.34
C ASP A 185 -1.38 -19.58 17.59
N LYS A 186 -1.28 -18.44 18.28
CA LYS A 186 -0.75 -17.20 17.72
C LYS A 186 0.37 -16.64 18.57
N ALA A 187 1.39 -16.11 17.93
CA ALA A 187 2.46 -15.37 18.57
C ALA A 187 2.91 -14.20 17.70
N TYR A 188 3.62 -13.27 18.30
CA TYR A 188 4.19 -12.14 17.57
C TYR A 188 5.60 -11.80 18.05
N ALA A 189 6.38 -11.18 17.18
CA ALA A 189 7.64 -10.54 17.50
C ALA A 189 7.60 -9.08 17.04
N LYS A 190 8.05 -8.16 17.88
CA LYS A 190 8.20 -6.74 17.57
C LYS A 190 9.66 -6.32 17.70
N TYR A 191 10.08 -5.37 16.87
CA TYR A 191 11.40 -4.76 16.91
C TYR A 191 11.23 -3.25 16.82
N SER A 192 11.75 -2.51 17.79
CA SER A 192 11.63 -1.04 17.82
C SER A 192 12.43 -0.35 16.72
N THR A 193 13.31 -1.08 16.03
CA THR A 193 14.08 -0.58 14.89
C THR A 193 14.10 -1.63 13.80
N PHE A 194 13.70 -1.21 12.60
CA PHE A 194 13.80 -1.99 11.38
C PHE A 194 14.12 -1.08 10.20
N TYR A 195 15.16 -1.44 9.46
CA TYR A 195 15.39 -0.93 8.12
C TYR A 195 16.21 -1.93 7.31
N ILE A 196 16.17 -1.76 5.99
CA ILE A 196 17.05 -2.49 5.08
C ILE A 196 17.95 -1.51 4.32
N GLY A 197 19.10 -1.98 3.88
CA GLY A 197 19.97 -1.22 3.00
C GLY A 197 19.41 -1.10 1.58
N ASP A 198 20.13 -0.38 0.73
CA ASP A 198 19.85 -0.26 -0.70
C ASP A 198 20.28 -1.51 -1.49
N LYS A 199 20.10 -1.49 -2.82
CA LYS A 199 20.53 -2.58 -3.71
C LYS A 199 22.06 -2.79 -3.69
N SER A 200 22.86 -1.74 -3.47
CA SER A 200 24.34 -1.81 -3.43
C SER A 200 24.87 -2.56 -2.21
N SER A 201 24.15 -2.46 -1.09
CA SER A 201 24.39 -3.24 0.13
C SER A 201 23.62 -4.55 0.19
N TYR A 202 23.03 -4.99 -0.93
CA TYR A 202 22.22 -6.20 -1.06
C TYR A 202 21.06 -6.24 -0.04
N TYR A 203 20.41 -5.09 0.17
CA TYR A 203 19.28 -4.92 1.08
C TYR A 203 19.57 -5.38 2.51
N ARG A 204 20.77 -5.13 3.01
CA ARG A 204 21.24 -5.58 4.33
C ARG A 204 20.25 -5.23 5.45
N LEU A 205 19.88 -6.22 6.27
CA LEU A 205 18.93 -6.05 7.37
C LEU A 205 19.56 -5.33 8.56
N THR A 206 18.81 -4.43 9.20
CA THR A 206 19.07 -4.02 10.58
C THR A 206 17.79 -4.14 11.41
N VAL A 207 17.87 -4.91 12.49
CA VAL A 207 16.81 -5.04 13.50
C VAL A 207 17.38 -4.89 14.91
N ASN A 208 16.61 -4.26 15.81
CA ASN A 208 16.93 -4.13 17.22
C ASN A 208 15.68 -3.93 18.10
N GLY A 209 15.85 -4.03 19.42
CA GLY A 209 14.81 -3.74 20.41
C GLY A 209 13.66 -4.74 20.38
N TYR A 210 14.01 -6.04 20.44
CA TYR A 210 13.05 -7.12 20.43
C TYR A 210 12.07 -7.05 21.62
N SER A 211 10.81 -7.38 21.34
CA SER A 211 9.77 -7.71 22.32
C SER A 211 8.74 -8.66 21.69
N GLY A 212 7.85 -9.25 22.49
CA GLY A 212 6.75 -10.09 22.02
C GLY A 212 6.77 -11.50 22.61
N THR A 213 5.96 -12.39 22.04
CA THR A 213 5.70 -13.73 22.57
C THR A 213 6.29 -14.86 21.73
N ALA A 214 6.81 -14.58 20.53
CA ALA A 214 7.34 -15.59 19.61
C ALA A 214 8.82 -15.95 19.83
N GLY A 215 9.51 -15.32 20.80
CA GLY A 215 10.97 -15.34 20.88
C GLY A 215 11.65 -14.63 19.70
N ASP A 216 12.96 -14.38 19.82
CA ASP A 216 13.72 -13.55 18.88
C ASP A 216 14.47 -14.39 17.83
N SER A 217 13.77 -14.81 16.77
CA SER A 217 14.37 -15.55 15.65
C SER A 217 14.97 -14.66 14.56
N LEU A 218 15.02 -13.33 14.75
CA LEU A 218 15.53 -12.39 13.75
C LEU A 218 16.85 -11.74 14.16
N LYS A 219 17.21 -11.74 15.46
CA LYS A 219 18.47 -11.18 15.97
C LYS A 219 19.70 -11.61 15.19
N ARG A 220 19.84 -12.91 14.92
CA ARG A 220 21.01 -13.45 14.19
C ARG A 220 21.08 -13.01 12.72
N HIS A 221 19.97 -12.55 12.16
CA HIS A 221 19.84 -12.10 10.78
C HIS A 221 20.18 -10.62 10.60
N THR A 222 20.28 -9.86 11.70
CA THR A 222 20.74 -8.47 11.64
C THR A 222 22.14 -8.39 11.03
N LYS A 223 22.40 -7.34 10.25
CA LYS A 223 23.61 -7.09 9.45
C LYS A 223 23.87 -8.07 8.30
N GLN A 224 23.00 -9.04 8.03
CA GLN A 224 23.15 -9.94 6.88
C GLN A 224 22.56 -9.34 5.61
N ALA A 225 23.19 -9.65 4.47
CA ALA A 225 22.67 -9.34 3.14
C ALA A 225 21.52 -10.29 2.77
N PHE A 226 20.63 -9.84 1.88
CA PHE A 226 19.55 -10.67 1.36
C PHE A 226 20.11 -11.64 0.31
N SER A 227 19.66 -12.89 0.32
CA SER A 227 20.06 -13.91 -0.65
C SER A 227 18.84 -14.60 -1.26
N THR A 228 18.97 -14.97 -2.53
CA THR A 228 17.99 -15.74 -3.33
C THR A 228 18.70 -16.89 -4.01
N LYS A 229 17.94 -17.85 -4.58
CA LYS A 229 18.47 -19.04 -5.26
C LYS A 229 19.45 -18.79 -6.43
N ASP A 230 19.51 -17.55 -6.90
CA ASP A 230 20.31 -17.07 -8.03
C ASP A 230 21.26 -15.92 -7.63
N LYS A 231 21.32 -15.58 -6.34
CA LYS A 231 22.21 -14.55 -5.80
C LYS A 231 22.56 -14.84 -4.35
N ASP A 232 23.65 -15.58 -4.17
CA ASP A 232 24.23 -15.87 -2.87
C ASP A 232 25.00 -14.65 -2.32
N ASN A 233 24.52 -14.11 -1.20
CA ASN A 233 25.21 -13.08 -0.41
C ASN A 233 25.25 -13.49 1.08
N ASP A 234 25.09 -14.77 1.39
CA ASP A 234 25.12 -15.25 2.78
C ASP A 234 26.56 -15.46 3.30
N SER A 235 26.70 -15.89 4.55
CA SER A 235 28.00 -16.07 5.21
C SER A 235 28.41 -17.53 5.34
N HIS A 236 27.71 -18.43 4.66
CA HIS A 236 27.96 -19.87 4.69
C HIS A 236 28.80 -20.31 3.48
N SER A 237 29.40 -21.49 3.54
CA SER A 237 30.11 -22.10 2.41
C SER A 237 29.19 -22.73 1.35
N SER A 238 27.87 -22.70 1.56
CA SER A 238 26.86 -23.29 0.69
C SER A 238 25.68 -22.33 0.60
N ASP A 239 25.04 -22.23 -0.57
CA ASP A 239 23.91 -21.33 -0.80
C ASP A 239 22.70 -21.71 0.10
N CYS A 240 22.47 -20.92 1.15
CA CYS A 240 21.38 -21.16 2.09
C CYS A 240 20.00 -21.03 1.42
N ALA A 241 19.87 -20.15 0.42
CA ALA A 241 18.60 -19.98 -0.30
C ALA A 241 18.29 -21.24 -1.12
N GLU A 242 19.29 -21.85 -1.74
CA GLU A 242 19.15 -23.11 -2.46
C GLU A 242 18.85 -24.28 -1.50
N VAL A 243 19.55 -24.39 -0.38
CA VAL A 243 19.37 -25.51 0.58
C VAL A 243 18.01 -25.45 1.28
N TYR A 244 17.60 -24.26 1.73
CA TYR A 244 16.39 -24.06 2.55
C TYR A 244 15.18 -23.52 1.76
N LYS A 245 15.29 -23.45 0.44
CA LYS A 245 14.19 -23.19 -0.50
C LYS A 245 13.38 -21.94 -0.17
N GLY A 246 14.07 -20.83 0.03
CA GLY A 246 13.48 -19.53 0.32
C GLY A 246 14.37 -18.38 -0.13
N ALA A 247 14.06 -17.17 0.32
CA ALA A 247 14.92 -16.01 0.19
C ALA A 247 14.85 -15.16 1.45
N TRP A 248 16.00 -14.82 1.99
CA TRP A 248 16.09 -14.22 3.31
C TRP A 248 17.42 -13.52 3.54
N TRP A 249 17.53 -12.83 4.66
CA TRP A 249 18.81 -12.35 5.19
C TRP A 249 19.58 -13.49 5.85
N TYR A 250 19.94 -14.52 5.08
CA TYR A 250 20.59 -15.72 5.59
C TYR A 250 21.97 -15.41 6.22
N LYS A 251 22.33 -16.18 7.25
CA LYS A 251 23.68 -16.20 7.84
C LYS A 251 24.30 -17.56 7.57
N ASP A 252 24.10 -18.50 8.50
CA ASP A 252 24.63 -19.87 8.50
C ASP A 252 23.64 -20.89 9.12
N CYS A 253 22.41 -21.10 8.66
CA CYS A 253 21.69 -20.44 7.56
C CYS A 253 20.50 -19.62 8.07
N HIS A 254 19.62 -20.18 8.94
CA HIS A 254 18.54 -19.38 9.54
C HIS A 254 17.96 -19.84 10.89
N ASP A 255 17.43 -18.87 11.65
CA ASP A 255 16.45 -19.10 12.72
C ASP A 255 15.02 -18.76 12.25
N ALA A 256 14.86 -17.88 11.26
CA ALA A 256 13.59 -17.58 10.62
C ALA A 256 13.66 -17.82 9.11
N ASN A 257 12.63 -18.44 8.53
CA ASN A 257 12.51 -18.68 7.08
C ASN A 257 11.07 -18.45 6.60
N LEU A 258 10.52 -17.26 6.84
CA LEU A 258 9.11 -16.95 6.53
C LEU A 258 8.81 -16.86 5.02
N ASN A 259 9.86 -16.85 4.20
CA ASN A 259 9.78 -16.93 2.75
C ASN A 259 10.08 -18.34 2.20
N GLY A 260 10.16 -19.34 3.09
CA GLY A 260 10.32 -20.74 2.69
C GLY A 260 9.08 -21.33 2.02
N LEU A 261 9.16 -22.64 1.80
CA LEU A 261 8.08 -23.44 1.23
C LEU A 261 6.86 -23.46 2.15
N TYR A 262 5.68 -23.38 1.55
CA TYR A 262 4.43 -23.60 2.28
C TYR A 262 4.19 -25.11 2.42
N LEU A 263 4.59 -25.69 3.56
CA LEU A 263 4.60 -27.15 3.74
C LEU A 263 3.34 -27.70 4.43
N GLY A 264 2.41 -26.84 4.82
CA GLY A 264 1.29 -27.24 5.66
C GLY A 264 1.74 -27.56 7.10
N ASN A 265 1.00 -28.42 7.79
CA ASN A 265 1.30 -28.84 9.15
C ASN A 265 2.47 -29.86 9.20
N LYS A 266 3.66 -29.45 8.75
CA LYS A 266 4.86 -30.28 8.67
C LYS A 266 6.04 -29.62 9.37
N LYS A 267 6.98 -30.46 9.84
CA LYS A 267 8.26 -30.06 10.41
C LYS A 267 9.36 -30.21 9.38
N ASP A 268 9.95 -29.11 8.94
CA ASP A 268 11.08 -29.09 8.01
C ASP A 268 11.75 -27.71 8.07
N TYR A 269 13.07 -27.65 7.91
CA TYR A 269 13.81 -26.40 7.89
C TYR A 269 13.49 -25.53 6.66
N LYS A 270 13.01 -26.13 5.57
CA LYS A 270 12.57 -25.44 4.35
C LYS A 270 11.23 -24.74 4.48
N GLY A 271 10.50 -24.98 5.57
CA GLY A 271 9.15 -24.44 5.79
C GLY A 271 9.12 -22.98 6.25
N LEU A 272 7.90 -22.48 6.50
CA LEU A 272 7.65 -21.18 7.13
C LEU A 272 8.07 -21.23 8.60
N ARG A 273 9.35 -21.05 8.89
CA ARG A 273 9.91 -21.34 10.22
C ARG A 273 10.13 -20.09 11.07
N TRP A 274 9.85 -20.22 12.37
CA TRP A 274 10.30 -19.31 13.44
C TRP A 274 10.83 -20.14 14.62
N SER A 275 12.16 -20.24 14.75
CA SER A 275 12.83 -21.22 15.62
C SER A 275 12.43 -21.12 17.09
N HIS A 276 12.43 -19.90 17.63
CA HIS A 276 12.21 -19.67 19.06
C HIS A 276 10.75 -19.90 19.50
N TRP A 277 9.81 -20.08 18.58
CA TRP A 277 8.41 -20.34 18.93
C TRP A 277 8.00 -21.79 18.75
N LYS A 278 8.13 -22.35 17.53
CA LYS A 278 7.69 -23.73 17.23
C LYS A 278 8.80 -24.61 16.64
N GLY A 279 10.06 -24.23 16.84
CA GLY A 279 11.21 -25.03 16.39
C GLY A 279 11.21 -25.19 14.86
N THR A 280 11.02 -26.41 14.37
CA THR A 280 11.01 -26.75 12.93
C THR A 280 9.61 -26.83 12.33
N GLN A 281 8.57 -26.60 13.12
CA GLN A 281 7.18 -26.60 12.64
C GLN A 281 6.95 -25.42 11.68
N SER A 282 6.36 -25.69 10.52
CA SER A 282 5.93 -24.66 9.57
C SER A 282 4.66 -23.96 10.07
N MET A 283 4.64 -22.64 9.92
CA MET A 283 3.47 -21.80 10.21
C MET A 283 2.38 -21.98 9.16
N LYS A 284 1.14 -21.71 9.57
CA LYS A 284 -0.05 -21.63 8.72
C LYS A 284 -0.20 -20.24 8.12
N THR A 285 -0.08 -19.19 8.93
CA THR A 285 -0.09 -17.81 8.45
C THR A 285 1.11 -17.03 9.01
N THR A 286 1.65 -16.13 8.20
CA THR A 286 2.70 -15.20 8.62
C THR A 286 2.42 -13.83 8.02
N SER A 287 2.66 -12.77 8.77
CA SER A 287 2.61 -11.40 8.26
C SER A 287 3.80 -10.62 8.79
N MET A 288 4.51 -9.91 7.92
CA MET A 288 5.52 -8.94 8.33
C MET A 288 5.08 -7.54 7.92
N MET A 289 5.11 -6.62 8.87
CA MET A 289 4.57 -5.28 8.70
C MET A 289 5.40 -4.24 9.45
N ILE A 290 5.50 -3.04 8.88
CA ILE A 290 6.23 -1.92 9.46
C ILE A 290 5.31 -0.76 9.77
N ARG A 291 5.65 0.02 10.79
CA ARG A 291 4.96 1.26 11.13
C ARG A 291 5.98 2.31 11.54
N ARG A 292 5.77 3.54 11.08
CA ARG A 292 6.62 4.67 11.46
C ARG A 292 6.39 5.00 12.94
N VAL A 293 7.46 5.18 13.70
CA VAL A 293 7.44 5.57 15.12
C VAL A 293 7.75 7.05 15.31
#